data_AF-A0A7S1ZHK9-F1
#
_entry.id   AF-A0A7S1ZHK9-F1
#
_cell.length_a   1.000
_cell.length_b   1.000
_cell.length_c   1.000
_cell.angle_alpha   90.00
_cell.angle_beta   90.00
_cell.angle_gamma   90.00
#
_symmetry.space_group_name_H-M   'P 1'
#
loop_
_entity.id
_entity.type
_entity.pdbx_description
1 polymer ?
#
loop_
_entity_poly.entity_id
_entity_poly.type
_entity_poly.pdbx_seq_one_letter_code
_entity_poly.pdbx_strand_id
1 'polypeptide(L)'
;SEISPKEVINIGAFDLDRVLNFDPYFLGDIKNPKHDQAVSSTSTKIEGEVNIQLLDNWIHRLLHDQGEQLYRYKGIIAVKGRDEKYVFQGVGHYFSGKFSGKWGEDEARESTFVFIGKDLNLKLLNEGFKACRQTDELRFTVGTLVEANVGRYEKGVVIEQWDEGNAYRIRLKGGREIWAPVDIDVYVRLPVDGKQDQ
;
A
#
# COMPACT_ATOMS: atom_id res chain seq x y z
N SER A 1 18.40 6.42 -34.56
CA SER A 1 17.25 6.33 -35.47
C SER A 1 16.09 7.06 -34.84
N GLU A 2 15.68 8.19 -35.43
CA GLU A 2 14.47 8.91 -35.02
C GLU A 2 13.29 8.36 -35.81
N ILE A 3 12.31 7.78 -35.12
CA ILE A 3 11.06 7.31 -35.72
C ILE A 3 10.02 8.39 -35.48
N SER A 4 9.30 8.78 -36.53
CA SER A 4 8.29 9.84 -36.44
C SER A 4 7.07 9.33 -35.65
N PRO A 5 6.46 10.12 -34.75
CA PRO A 5 5.24 9.71 -34.02
C PRO A 5 4.08 9.26 -34.94
N LYS A 6 4.02 9.76 -36.18
CA LYS A 6 3.03 9.32 -37.18
C LYS A 6 3.24 7.90 -37.69
N GLU A 7 4.44 7.35 -37.53
CA GLU A 7 4.77 5.97 -37.89
C GLU A 7 4.44 4.98 -36.77
N VAL A 8 4.05 5.48 -35.58
CA VAL A 8 3.77 4.68 -34.39
C VAL A 8 2.31 4.81 -33.95
N ILE A 9 1.69 5.98 -34.15
CA ILE A 9 0.31 6.28 -33.74
C ILE A 9 -0.62 6.10 -34.94
N ASN A 10 -1.81 5.52 -34.73
CA ASN A 10 -2.82 5.25 -35.76
C ASN A 10 -2.44 4.21 -36.82
N ILE A 11 -1.46 3.36 -36.53
CA ILE A 11 -1.07 2.23 -37.39
C ILE A 11 -2.08 1.06 -37.38
N GLY A 12 -3.32 1.25 -36.91
CA GLY A 12 -4.31 0.17 -36.88
C GLY A 12 -3.82 -1.09 -36.15
N ALA A 13 -3.04 -0.96 -35.08
CA ALA A 13 -2.48 -2.11 -34.35
C ALA A 13 -3.56 -3.02 -33.72
N PHE A 14 -4.79 -2.52 -33.64
CA PHE A 14 -5.98 -3.25 -33.17
C PHE A 14 -7.01 -3.48 -34.29
N ASP A 15 -6.65 -3.23 -35.56
CA ASP A 15 -7.48 -3.54 -36.72
C ASP A 15 -7.44 -5.05 -36.96
N LEU A 16 -8.59 -5.70 -36.79
CA LEU A 16 -8.70 -7.16 -36.86
C LEU A 16 -8.30 -7.71 -38.22
N ASP A 17 -8.61 -7.01 -39.31
CA ASP A 17 -8.25 -7.45 -40.67
C ASP A 17 -6.73 -7.35 -40.87
N ARG A 18 -6.10 -6.30 -40.32
CA ARG A 18 -4.64 -6.17 -40.35
C ARG A 18 -3.94 -7.25 -39.52
N VAL A 19 -4.48 -7.54 -38.34
CA VAL A 19 -3.97 -8.58 -37.43
C VAL A 19 -4.11 -9.95 -38.08
N LEU A 20 -5.25 -10.26 -38.71
CA LEU A 20 -5.48 -11.52 -39.43
C LEU A 20 -4.66 -11.64 -40.71
N ASN A 21 -4.36 -10.55 -41.40
CA ASN A 21 -3.45 -10.57 -42.55
C ASN A 21 -2.01 -10.92 -42.15
N PHE A 22 -1.60 -10.53 -40.95
CA PHE A 22 -0.25 -10.82 -40.43
C PHE A 22 -0.18 -12.20 -39.75
N ASP A 23 -1.20 -12.53 -38.96
CA ASP A 23 -1.39 -13.83 -38.31
C ASP A 23 -2.81 -14.35 -38.60
N PRO A 24 -2.99 -15.15 -39.67
CA PRO A 24 -4.29 -15.70 -40.07
C PRO A 24 -4.93 -16.61 -39.02
N TYR A 25 -4.14 -17.09 -38.05
CA TYR A 25 -4.58 -17.98 -36.99
C TYR A 25 -4.87 -17.24 -35.68
N PHE A 26 -4.80 -15.90 -35.67
CA PHE A 26 -5.05 -15.07 -34.48
C PHE A 26 -6.40 -15.36 -33.80
N LEU A 27 -7.44 -15.68 -34.58
CA LEU A 27 -8.78 -16.05 -34.10
C LEU A 27 -9.02 -17.58 -34.06
N GLY A 28 -8.03 -18.39 -34.44
CA GLY A 28 -8.13 -19.84 -34.35
C GLY A 28 -8.06 -20.33 -32.90
N ASP A 29 -8.37 -21.61 -32.67
CA ASP A 29 -8.14 -22.25 -31.38
C ASP A 29 -6.64 -22.14 -31.03
N ILE A 30 -6.29 -21.16 -30.20
CA ILE A 30 -4.97 -21.07 -29.56
C ILE A 30 -4.90 -22.28 -28.62
N LYS A 31 -4.55 -23.44 -29.16
CA LYS A 31 -4.23 -24.64 -28.37
C LYS A 31 -3.01 -24.31 -27.52
N ASN A 32 -3.28 -23.79 -26.33
CA ASN A 32 -2.35 -23.34 -25.30
C ASN A 32 -1.61 -22.05 -25.68
N PRO A 33 -2.14 -20.85 -25.34
CA PRO A 33 -1.25 -19.73 -25.09
C PRO A 33 -0.20 -20.24 -24.10
N LYS A 34 1.07 -20.27 -24.51
CA LYS A 34 2.19 -20.62 -23.62
C LYS A 34 2.31 -19.50 -22.59
N HIS A 35 1.43 -19.49 -21.60
CA HIS A 35 1.73 -18.84 -20.34
C HIS A 35 2.98 -19.53 -19.82
N ASP A 36 4.06 -18.77 -19.59
CA ASP A 36 5.15 -19.27 -18.74
C ASP A 36 4.46 -19.66 -17.42
N GLN A 37 4.36 -20.97 -17.14
CA GLN A 37 3.63 -21.48 -15.99
C GLN A 37 4.21 -20.99 -14.66
N ALA A 38 5.43 -20.45 -14.68
CA ALA A 38 6.04 -19.82 -13.52
C ALA A 38 5.44 -18.43 -13.22
N VAL A 39 4.83 -17.77 -14.21
CA VAL A 39 4.14 -16.49 -14.01
C VAL A 39 2.74 -16.75 -13.47
N SER A 40 2.49 -16.24 -12.27
CA SER A 40 1.23 -16.37 -11.56
C SER A 40 0.69 -15.00 -11.14
N SER A 41 -0.62 -14.97 -10.88
CA SER A 41 -1.27 -13.82 -10.26
C SER A 41 -1.97 -14.25 -8.99
N THR A 42 -1.94 -13.40 -7.96
CA THR A 42 -2.78 -13.56 -6.77
C THR A 42 -3.54 -12.28 -6.52
N SER A 43 -4.79 -12.42 -6.12
CA SER A 43 -5.59 -11.34 -5.57
C SER A 43 -5.94 -11.67 -4.14
N THR A 44 -5.88 -10.65 -3.29
CA THR A 44 -6.35 -10.75 -1.91
C THR A 44 -7.27 -9.60 -1.62
N LYS A 45 -8.38 -9.98 -0.99
CA LYS A 45 -9.38 -9.10 -0.46
C LYS A 45 -9.36 -9.23 1.05
N ILE A 46 -9.32 -8.09 1.72
CA ILE A 46 -9.38 -8.00 3.17
C ILE A 46 -10.51 -7.05 3.53
N GLU A 47 -11.42 -7.54 4.37
CA GLU A 47 -12.42 -6.70 5.01
C GLU A 47 -11.76 -5.91 6.15
N GLY A 48 -12.07 -4.62 6.20
CA GLY A 48 -11.57 -3.70 7.22
C GLY A 48 -10.48 -2.74 6.73
N GLU A 49 -10.07 -1.91 7.66
CA GLU A 49 -9.15 -0.81 7.43
C GLU A 49 -7.70 -1.24 7.66
N VAL A 50 -6.77 -0.60 6.95
CA VAL A 50 -5.33 -0.87 6.96
C VAL A 50 -4.59 0.36 7.49
N ASN A 51 -3.51 0.15 8.23
CA ASN A 51 -2.57 1.21 8.55
C ASN A 51 -1.64 1.44 7.35
N ILE A 52 -1.67 2.66 6.78
CA ILE A 52 -0.92 3.00 5.57
C ILE A 52 0.61 2.89 5.75
N GLN A 53 1.14 3.23 6.92
CA GLN A 53 2.57 3.11 7.20
C GLN A 53 3.02 1.64 7.27
N LEU A 54 2.20 0.76 7.84
CA LEU A 54 2.48 -0.68 7.84
C LEU A 54 2.48 -1.23 6.42
N LEU A 55 1.50 -0.83 5.61
CA LEU A 55 1.42 -1.19 4.19
C LEU A 55 2.67 -0.73 3.43
N ASP A 56 3.03 0.55 3.53
CA ASP A 56 4.20 1.11 2.85
C ASP A 56 5.49 0.40 3.27
N ASN A 57 5.68 0.16 4.57
CA ASN A 57 6.85 -0.57 5.07
C ASN A 57 6.90 -2.01 4.57
N TRP A 58 5.75 -2.67 4.44
CA TRP A 58 5.67 -4.01 3.89
C TRP A 58 5.96 -4.03 2.39
N ILE A 59 5.39 -3.11 1.60
CA ILE A 59 5.65 -2.99 0.16
C ILE A 59 7.13 -2.72 -0.11
N HIS A 60 7.77 -1.80 0.63
CA HIS A 60 9.20 -1.53 0.46
C HIS A 60 10.07 -2.76 0.73
N ARG A 61 9.77 -3.52 1.79
CA ARG A 61 10.46 -4.79 2.08
C ARG A 61 10.23 -5.81 0.96
N LEU A 62 8.99 -5.93 0.49
CA LEU A 62 8.65 -6.84 -0.59
C LEU A 62 9.39 -6.50 -1.90
N LEU A 63 9.51 -5.21 -2.23
CA LEU A 63 10.24 -4.78 -3.43
C LEU A 63 11.75 -4.96 -3.29
N HIS A 64 12.29 -4.79 -2.09
CA HIS A 64 13.69 -5.08 -1.82
C HIS A 64 14.00 -6.58 -1.98
N ASP A 65 13.14 -7.44 -1.43
CA ASP A 65 13.41 -8.89 -1.36
C ASP A 65 12.99 -9.63 -2.63
N GLN A 66 11.91 -9.19 -3.30
CA GLN A 66 11.26 -9.90 -4.42
C GLN A 66 10.92 -8.99 -5.62
N GLY A 67 11.50 -7.80 -5.69
CA GLY A 67 11.18 -6.81 -6.75
C GLY A 67 11.41 -7.31 -8.17
N GLU A 68 12.39 -8.18 -8.39
CA GLU A 68 12.66 -8.80 -9.71
C GLU A 68 11.58 -9.81 -10.13
N GLN A 69 10.96 -10.47 -9.16
CA GLN A 69 9.88 -11.42 -9.40
C GLN A 69 8.53 -10.72 -9.61
N LEU A 70 8.39 -9.48 -9.14
CA LEU A 70 7.17 -8.69 -9.24
C LEU A 70 7.10 -7.92 -10.56
N TYR A 71 6.18 -8.32 -11.43
CA TYR A 71 6.00 -7.65 -12.72
C TYR A 71 5.03 -6.48 -12.63
N ARG A 72 3.90 -6.68 -11.96
CA ARG A 72 2.88 -5.64 -11.79
C ARG A 72 2.09 -5.87 -10.53
N TYR A 73 1.70 -4.77 -9.90
CA TYR A 73 0.80 -4.83 -8.77
C TYR A 73 -0.07 -3.58 -8.67
N LYS A 74 -1.26 -3.76 -8.09
CA LYS A 74 -2.23 -2.68 -7.85
C LYS A 74 -3.03 -2.94 -6.59
N GLY A 75 -3.41 -1.87 -5.90
CA GLY A 75 -4.27 -1.96 -4.74
C GLY A 75 -5.21 -0.77 -4.60
N ILE A 76 -6.36 -1.04 -3.99
CA ILE A 76 -7.32 -0.05 -3.49
C ILE A 76 -7.52 -0.38 -2.02
N ILE A 77 -7.13 0.54 -1.14
CA ILE A 77 -7.00 0.29 0.29
C ILE A 77 -7.92 1.24 1.06
N ALA A 78 -8.67 0.65 2.00
CA ALA A 78 -9.38 1.40 3.01
C ALA A 78 -8.38 1.75 4.13
N VAL A 79 -7.95 3.01 4.18
CA VAL A 79 -7.01 3.47 5.22
C VAL A 79 -7.79 3.88 6.46
N LYS A 80 -7.35 3.39 7.63
CA LYS A 80 -7.94 3.77 8.91
C LYS A 80 -7.78 5.26 9.14
N GLY A 81 -8.85 5.97 9.51
CA GLY A 81 -8.77 7.42 9.78
C GLY A 81 -8.81 8.32 8.54
N ARG A 82 -9.07 7.75 7.35
CA ARG A 82 -9.30 8.50 6.10
C ARG A 82 -10.60 8.05 5.46
N ASP A 83 -11.38 8.97 4.91
CA ASP A 83 -12.59 8.69 4.13
C ASP A 83 -12.28 8.49 2.63
N GLU A 84 -11.03 8.71 2.22
CA GLU A 84 -10.56 8.52 0.86
C GLU A 84 -10.03 7.10 0.60
N LYS A 85 -10.15 6.66 -0.65
CA LYS A 85 -9.52 5.44 -1.14
C LYS A 85 -8.04 5.71 -1.35
N TYR A 86 -7.17 4.90 -0.77
CA TYR A 86 -5.76 4.91 -1.14
C TYR A 86 -5.55 3.95 -2.29
N VAL A 87 -5.23 4.49 -3.46
CA VAL A 87 -5.01 3.73 -4.69
C VAL A 87 -3.53 3.73 -5.01
N PHE A 88 -2.97 2.55 -5.24
CA PHE A 88 -1.58 2.41 -5.60
C PHE A 88 -1.38 1.42 -6.75
N GLN A 89 -0.24 1.59 -7.41
CA GLN A 89 0.19 0.72 -8.50
C GLN A 89 1.71 0.64 -8.53
N GLY A 90 2.22 -0.45 -9.10
CA GLY A 90 3.63 -0.59 -9.38
C GLY A 90 3.96 -1.57 -10.49
N VAL A 91 5.16 -1.42 -11.03
CA VAL A 91 5.74 -2.20 -12.14
C VAL A 91 7.22 -2.41 -11.83
N GLY A 92 7.65 -3.66 -11.65
CA GLY A 92 9.00 -3.95 -11.14
C GLY A 92 9.24 -3.26 -9.81
N HIS A 93 10.31 -2.47 -9.72
CA HIS A 93 10.68 -1.69 -8.54
C HIS A 93 9.96 -0.34 -8.42
N TYR A 94 9.20 0.07 -9.44
CA TYR A 94 8.51 1.35 -9.41
C TYR A 94 7.19 1.23 -8.66
N PHE A 95 7.03 2.02 -7.60
CA PHE A 95 5.82 2.13 -6.79
C PHE A 95 5.28 3.56 -6.78
N SER A 96 3.96 3.70 -6.88
CA SER A 96 3.25 4.97 -6.72
C SER A 96 1.91 4.74 -6.04
N GLY A 97 1.64 5.48 -4.98
CA GLY A 97 0.35 5.48 -4.29
C GLY A 97 -0.17 6.90 -4.04
N LYS A 98 -1.48 7.07 -4.03
CA LYS A 98 -2.15 8.34 -3.76
C LYS A 98 -3.57 8.12 -3.23
N PHE A 99 -4.07 9.09 -2.48
CA PHE A 99 -5.49 9.17 -2.18
C PHE A 99 -6.26 9.61 -3.42
N SER A 100 -7.42 8.99 -3.67
CA SER A 100 -8.22 9.21 -4.87
C SER A 100 -9.67 8.90 -4.64
N GLY A 101 -10.47 9.95 -4.44
CA GLY A 101 -11.92 9.84 -4.28
C GLY A 101 -12.32 9.29 -2.92
N LYS A 102 -13.48 9.72 -2.44
CA LYS A 102 -14.05 9.26 -1.17
C LYS A 102 -14.73 7.91 -1.35
N TRP A 103 -14.82 7.15 -0.27
CA TRP A 103 -15.74 6.02 -0.16
C TRP A 103 -17.18 6.54 -0.23
N GLY A 104 -18.06 5.84 -0.95
CA GLY A 104 -19.51 6.12 -0.91
C GLY A 104 -20.11 5.82 0.47
N GLU A 105 -21.25 6.43 0.80
CA GLU A 105 -21.91 6.25 2.10
C GLU A 105 -22.28 4.78 2.38
N ASP A 106 -22.74 4.06 1.35
CA ASP A 106 -23.10 2.64 1.42
C ASP A 106 -22.00 1.71 0.83
N GLU A 107 -20.83 2.25 0.48
CA GLU A 107 -19.77 1.46 -0.12
C GLU A 107 -18.99 0.69 0.96
N ALA A 108 -18.92 -0.64 0.80
CA ALA A 108 -18.12 -1.47 1.69
C ALA A 108 -16.64 -1.04 1.64
N ARG A 109 -16.09 -0.66 2.79
CA ARG A 109 -14.68 -0.25 2.93
C ARG A 109 -13.79 -1.49 2.93
N GLU A 110 -13.41 -1.90 1.73
CA GLU A 110 -12.65 -3.12 1.49
C GLU A 110 -11.28 -2.81 0.92
N SER A 111 -10.27 -3.53 1.42
CA SER A 111 -8.90 -3.41 0.93
C SER A 111 -8.62 -4.56 -0.03
N THR A 112 -8.46 -4.26 -1.31
CA THR A 112 -8.21 -5.24 -2.36
C THR A 112 -6.87 -4.97 -3.02
N PHE A 113 -6.18 -6.05 -3.35
CA PHE A 113 -4.85 -6.00 -3.90
C PHE A 113 -4.62 -7.13 -4.91
N VAL A 114 -3.82 -6.89 -5.96
CA VAL A 114 -3.42 -7.88 -6.98
C VAL A 114 -1.91 -7.82 -7.27
N PHE A 115 -1.23 -8.97 -7.20
CA PHE A 115 0.19 -9.17 -7.57
C PHE A 115 0.22 -10.03 -8.82
N ILE A 116 1.12 -9.70 -9.75
CA ILE A 116 1.45 -10.50 -10.93
C ILE A 116 2.96 -10.60 -11.00
N GLY A 117 3.48 -11.82 -11.12
CA GLY A 117 4.91 -12.06 -11.07
C GLY A 117 5.27 -13.52 -11.24
N LYS A 118 6.56 -13.82 -11.15
CA LYS A 118 7.11 -15.15 -11.34
C LYS A 118 7.54 -15.79 -10.02
N ASP A 119 7.24 -17.08 -9.82
CA ASP A 119 7.66 -17.85 -8.63
C ASP A 119 7.27 -17.19 -7.29
N LEU A 120 6.11 -16.52 -7.27
CA LEU A 120 5.63 -15.76 -6.12
C LEU A 120 5.18 -16.68 -4.97
N ASN A 121 5.62 -16.37 -3.75
CA ASN A 121 5.07 -17.02 -2.56
C ASN A 121 3.72 -16.37 -2.17
N LEU A 122 2.64 -16.87 -2.76
CA LEU A 122 1.29 -16.31 -2.58
C LEU A 122 0.85 -16.28 -1.11
N LYS A 123 1.23 -17.29 -0.33
CA LYS A 123 0.91 -17.35 1.10
C LYS A 123 1.55 -16.19 1.85
N LEU A 124 2.85 -15.98 1.63
CA LEU A 124 3.60 -14.89 2.27
C LEU A 124 3.06 -13.51 1.88
N LEU A 125 2.71 -13.31 0.60
CA LEU A 125 2.10 -12.07 0.12
C LEU A 125 0.78 -11.78 0.83
N ASN A 126 -0.06 -12.81 0.98
CA ASN A 126 -1.37 -12.69 1.61
C ASN A 126 -1.26 -12.47 3.12
N GLU A 127 -0.34 -13.16 3.79
CA GLU A 127 -0.07 -12.98 5.21
C GLU A 127 0.53 -11.61 5.51
N GLY A 128 1.48 -11.15 4.70
CA GLY A 128 2.06 -9.81 4.83
C GLY A 128 1.03 -8.70 4.65
N PHE A 129 0.14 -8.83 3.67
CA PHE A 129 -0.95 -7.87 3.49
C PHE A 129 -1.94 -7.90 4.66
N LYS A 130 -2.30 -9.09 5.17
CA LYS A 130 -3.17 -9.25 6.34
C LYS A 130 -2.56 -8.66 7.62
N ALA A 131 -1.25 -8.73 7.78
CA ALA A 131 -0.55 -8.13 8.92
C ALA A 131 -0.61 -6.59 8.94
N CYS A 132 -0.98 -5.95 7.83
CA CYS A 132 -1.16 -4.50 7.77
C CYS A 132 -2.56 -4.05 8.23
N ARG A 133 -3.50 -4.99 8.41
CA ARG A 133 -4.87 -4.68 8.84
C ARG A 133 -4.87 -4.12 10.25
N GLN A 134 -5.58 -3.02 10.44
CA GLN A 134 -5.81 -2.47 11.76
C GLN A 134 -7.01 -3.17 12.41
N THR A 135 -6.74 -4.13 13.30
CA THR A 135 -7.76 -4.81 14.11
C THR A 135 -7.78 -4.36 15.55
N ASP A 136 -6.63 -3.91 16.05
CA ASP A 136 -6.43 -3.70 17.48
C ASP A 136 -6.83 -2.28 17.87
N GLU A 137 -7.33 -2.14 19.10
CA GLU A 137 -7.53 -0.82 19.70
C GLU A 137 -6.18 -0.18 20.02
N LEU A 138 -6.13 1.13 19.88
CA LEU A 138 -4.95 1.91 20.22
C LEU A 138 -4.69 1.89 21.73
N ARG A 139 -3.44 1.65 22.13
CA ARG A 139 -2.99 1.54 23.53
C ARG A 139 -3.24 2.81 24.36
N PHE A 140 -3.23 4.00 23.74
CA PHE A 140 -3.31 5.28 24.45
C PHE A 140 -4.54 6.08 24.02
N THR A 141 -5.30 6.60 24.98
CA THR A 141 -6.47 7.47 24.69
C THR A 141 -6.08 8.94 24.58
N VAL A 142 -6.95 9.75 23.97
CA VAL A 142 -6.79 11.22 23.94
C VAL A 142 -6.67 11.76 25.37
N GLY A 143 -5.66 12.60 25.61
CA GLY A 143 -5.29 13.12 26.93
C GLY A 143 -4.18 12.32 27.63
N THR A 144 -3.80 11.14 27.12
CA THR A 144 -2.72 10.34 27.71
C THR A 144 -1.36 11.02 27.52
N LEU A 145 -0.58 11.10 28.60
CA LEU A 145 0.81 11.52 28.55
C LEU A 145 1.67 10.40 27.97
N VAL A 146 2.45 10.72 26.94
CA VAL A 146 3.29 9.79 26.20
C VAL A 146 4.66 10.40 25.91
N GLU A 147 5.62 9.54 25.56
CA GLU A 147 6.86 9.94 24.91
C GLU A 147 6.79 9.57 23.44
N ALA A 148 7.00 10.54 22.57
CA ALA A 148 6.97 10.36 21.13
C ALA A 148 8.38 10.53 20.53
N ASN A 149 8.72 9.69 19.56
CA ASN A 149 10.03 9.68 18.94
C ASN A 149 10.11 10.67 17.77
N VAL A 150 10.94 11.71 17.93
CA VAL A 150 11.25 12.72 16.89
C VAL A 150 12.73 12.67 16.48
N GLY A 151 13.36 11.49 16.58
CA GLY A 151 14.81 11.29 16.57
C GLY A 151 15.41 11.20 17.98
N ARG A 152 14.65 11.71 18.96
CA ARG A 152 14.78 11.46 20.41
C ARG A 152 13.37 11.37 20.99
N TYR A 153 13.22 10.74 22.15
CA TYR A 153 11.93 10.73 22.83
C TYR A 153 11.67 12.06 23.51
N GLU A 154 10.53 12.68 23.20
CA GLU A 154 10.05 13.90 23.84
C GLU A 154 8.68 13.65 24.46
N LYS A 155 8.45 14.21 25.66
CA LYS A 155 7.16 14.12 26.34
C LYS A 155 6.11 14.96 25.62
N GLY A 156 4.92 14.39 25.50
CA GLY A 156 3.76 15.03 24.90
C GLY A 156 2.46 14.43 25.41
N VAL A 157 1.36 14.90 24.85
CA VAL A 157 0.01 14.42 25.13
C VAL A 157 -0.65 13.99 23.83
N VAL A 158 -1.30 12.84 23.82
CA VAL A 158 -2.13 12.39 22.70
C VAL A 158 -3.31 13.36 22.58
N ILE A 159 -3.47 14.00 21.43
CA ILE A 159 -4.58 14.94 21.17
C ILE A 159 -5.63 14.35 20.23
N GLU A 160 -5.26 13.37 19.41
CA GLU A 160 -6.19 12.72 18.48
C GLU A 160 -5.70 11.30 18.14
N GLN A 161 -6.64 10.43 17.78
CA GLN A 161 -6.40 9.06 17.32
C GLN A 161 -6.86 8.93 15.88
N TRP A 162 -6.13 8.16 15.07
CA TRP A 162 -6.43 7.96 13.65
C TRP A 162 -6.54 9.27 12.85
N ASP A 163 -5.76 10.27 13.25
CA ASP A 163 -5.66 11.51 12.50
C ASP A 163 -4.81 11.28 11.25
N GLU A 164 -5.36 11.65 10.10
CA GLU A 164 -4.64 11.65 8.84
C GLU A 164 -4.07 10.28 8.39
N GLY A 165 -4.58 9.16 8.92
CA GLY A 165 -4.04 7.82 8.68
C GLY A 165 -2.97 7.36 9.66
N ASN A 166 -2.61 8.20 10.64
CA ASN A 166 -1.64 7.93 11.67
C ASN A 166 -2.33 7.48 12.95
N ALA A 167 -1.73 6.53 13.68
CA ALA A 167 -2.28 6.04 14.94
C ALA A 167 -2.56 7.19 15.93
N TYR A 168 -1.62 8.13 16.10
CA TYR A 168 -1.79 9.25 17.03
C TYR A 168 -1.31 10.58 16.46
N ARG A 169 -2.02 11.65 16.83
CA ARG A 169 -1.52 13.02 16.82
C ARG A 169 -1.13 13.40 18.25
N ILE A 170 0.11 13.86 18.42
CA ILE A 170 0.69 14.12 19.75
C ILE A 170 1.17 15.57 19.80
N ARG A 171 0.73 16.31 20.82
CA ARG A 171 1.25 17.65 21.12
C ARG A 171 2.39 17.54 22.12
N LEU A 172 3.59 17.89 21.68
CA LEU A 172 4.80 17.88 22.52
C LEU A 172 4.74 19.03 23.54
N LYS A 173 5.52 18.90 24.63
CA LYS A 173 5.64 19.94 25.67
C LYS A 173 6.03 21.32 25.12
N GLY A 174 6.79 21.35 24.02
CA GLY A 174 7.19 22.59 23.32
C GLY A 174 6.10 23.20 22.43
N GLY A 175 4.86 22.69 22.44
CA GLY A 175 3.74 23.18 21.64
C GLY A 175 3.69 22.65 20.20
N ARG A 176 4.76 22.05 19.69
CA ARG A 176 4.80 21.39 18.37
C ARG A 176 3.93 20.14 18.36
N GLU A 177 3.20 19.94 17.27
CA GLU A 177 2.43 18.72 17.02
C GLU A 177 3.17 17.80 16.07
N ILE A 178 3.07 16.50 16.33
CA ILE A 178 3.67 15.45 15.52
C ILE A 178 2.69 14.28 15.37
N TRP A 179 2.98 13.39 14.42
CA TRP A 179 2.19 12.20 14.15
C TRP A 179 3.02 10.95 14.42
N ALA A 180 2.48 10.05 15.23
CA ALA A 180 3.00 8.70 15.40
C ALA A 180 2.20 7.78 14.45
N PRO A 181 2.83 7.24 13.40
CA PRO A 181 2.11 6.55 12.34
C PRO A 181 1.57 5.18 12.79
N VAL A 182 2.30 4.49 13.66
CA VAL A 182 1.96 3.15 14.16
C VAL A 182 2.07 3.13 15.68
N ASP A 183 1.17 2.40 16.32
CA ASP A 183 1.16 2.22 17.76
C ASP A 183 2.18 1.16 18.23
N ILE A 184 3.46 1.52 18.17
CA ILE A 184 4.57 0.71 18.68
C ILE A 184 5.55 1.63 19.41
N ASP A 185 6.30 1.05 20.35
CA ASP A 185 7.24 1.79 21.22
C ASP A 185 8.29 2.58 20.45
N VAL A 186 8.63 2.16 19.22
CA VAL A 186 9.53 2.88 18.31
C VAL A 186 9.02 4.29 18.02
N TYR A 187 7.70 4.48 17.90
CA TYR A 187 7.09 5.79 17.64
C TYR A 187 6.55 6.45 18.90
N VAL A 188 5.91 5.67 19.78
CA VAL A 188 5.21 6.20 20.95
C VAL A 188 5.20 5.18 22.08
N ARG A 189 5.50 5.63 23.30
CA ARG A 189 5.56 4.79 24.50
C ARG A 189 5.08 5.57 25.73
N LEU A 190 4.86 4.85 26.83
CA LEU A 190 4.64 5.48 28.12
C LEU A 190 5.90 6.25 28.57
N PRO A 191 5.76 7.40 29.25
CA PRO A 191 6.88 8.11 29.82
C PRO A 191 7.63 7.21 30.80
N VAL A 192 8.96 7.16 30.67
CA VAL A 192 9.77 6.44 31.65
C VAL A 192 9.90 7.34 32.87
N ASP A 193 9.33 6.93 34.01
CA ASP A 193 9.53 7.62 35.28
C ASP A 193 10.97 7.41 35.76
N GLY A 194 11.85 8.29 35.31
CA GLY A 194 13.27 8.32 35.63
C GLY A 194 13.69 9.69 36.14
N LYS A 195 13.62 9.85 37.47
CA LYS A 195 14.20 10.90 38.34
C LYS A 195 13.85 12.37 38.04
N GLN A 196 13.32 13.02 39.06
CA GLN A 196 13.46 14.46 39.27
C GLN A 196 14.94 14.84 39.08
N ASP A 197 15.23 15.69 38.10
CA ASP A 197 16.48 16.45 38.09
C ASP A 197 16.41 17.40 39.31
N GLN A 198 17.05 16.97 40.40
CA GLN A 198 17.54 17.85 41.47
C GLN A 198 18.87 18.45 41.05
#